data_AF-A0A4R8PUV2-F1
#
_entry.id   AF-A0A4R8PUV2-F1
#
_cell.length_a   1.000
_cell.length_b   1.000
_cell.length_c   1.000
_cell.angle_alpha   90.00
_cell.angle_beta   90.00
_cell.angle_gamma   90.00
#
_symmetry.space_group_name_H-M   'P 1'
#
loop_
_entity.id
_entity.type
_entity.pdbx_description
1 polymer ?
#
loop_
_entity_poly.entity_id
_entity_poly.type
_entity_poly.pdbx_seq_one_letter_code
_entity_poly.pdbx_strand_id
1 'polypeptide(L)'
;MGHMSASHIARQLADSPSSVDITGAQMVLLMKLSAFCWNVADGQLPQDQLSDFQKERRLVELPSLLDYTGYVLFFPALLVGPAFDFADYRKWLDTSMFDLPPQVDPSKKPPVRMKRRIPRSGTPAAWKAASGLGWIGLFMFLSAHYPITYLTSPSLMDHSFFGRVWILHMTGLTARLKYYGVWSLTEGACILAGLGYNGVDPVTGKVSWNRLQNINPWGVETAQNTRAYLANWNINTNNWLRNYVYLRVTPKGKKPGFRASLMTFGTSALWHGFYPGYYLSFILASFIQTVAKTI
;
A
#
# COMPACT_ATOMS: atom_id res chain seq x y z
N MET A 1 -8.27 -15.21 3.47
CA MET A 1 -9.49 -14.39 3.39
C MET A 1 -10.47 -14.82 4.48
N GLY A 2 -10.91 -16.08 4.52
CA GLY A 2 -11.89 -16.56 5.51
C GLY A 2 -11.62 -16.19 6.97
N HIS A 3 -10.40 -16.39 7.48
CA HIS A 3 -10.05 -15.99 8.86
C HIS A 3 -10.23 -14.49 9.12
N MET A 4 -9.69 -13.64 8.24
CA MET A 4 -9.86 -12.18 8.33
C MET A 4 -11.33 -11.77 8.23
N SER A 5 -12.11 -12.44 7.37
CA SER A 5 -13.55 -12.21 7.27
C SER A 5 -14.29 -12.53 8.58
N ALA A 6 -13.95 -13.65 9.23
CA ALA A 6 -14.51 -14.00 10.53
C ALA A 6 -14.18 -12.93 11.59
N SER A 7 -12.94 -12.42 11.61
CA SER A 7 -12.54 -11.33 12.52
C SER A 7 -13.28 -10.02 12.22
N HIS A 8 -13.48 -9.65 10.95
CA HIS A 8 -14.29 -8.49 10.57
C HIS A 8 -15.74 -8.62 11.02
N ILE A 9 -16.37 -9.78 10.81
CA ILE A 9 -17.75 -10.05 11.23
C ILE A 9 -17.86 -10.00 12.76
N ALA A 10 -16.96 -10.68 13.48
CA ALA A 10 -16.96 -10.68 14.93
C ALA A 10 -16.83 -9.25 15.50
N ARG A 11 -15.94 -8.43 14.92
CA ARG A 11 -15.78 -7.02 15.32
C ARG A 11 -17.05 -6.20 15.05
N GLN A 12 -17.64 -6.37 13.87
CA GLN A 12 -18.86 -5.65 13.50
C GLN A 12 -20.05 -6.05 14.37
N LEU A 13 -20.15 -7.32 14.77
CA LEU A 13 -21.18 -7.80 15.70
C LEU A 13 -20.96 -7.29 17.13
N ALA A 14 -19.71 -7.14 17.55
CA ALA A 14 -19.37 -6.62 18.88
C ALA A 14 -19.63 -5.11 19.03
N ASP A 15 -19.50 -4.35 17.92
CA ASP A 15 -19.72 -2.90 17.83
C ASP A 15 -19.10 -2.09 18.99
N SER A 16 -17.90 -2.51 19.43
CA SER A 16 -17.24 -1.98 20.62
C SER A 16 -16.02 -1.13 20.23
N PRO A 17 -16.05 0.21 20.45
CA PRO A 17 -14.94 1.11 20.13
C PRO A 17 -13.65 0.84 20.93
N SER A 18 -13.76 0.15 22.07
CA SER A 18 -12.63 -0.16 22.96
C SER A 18 -11.89 -1.44 22.61
N SER A 19 -12.37 -2.21 21.62
CA SER A 19 -11.72 -3.45 21.20
C SER A 19 -10.45 -3.17 20.37
N VAL A 20 -9.37 -3.90 20.65
CA VAL A 20 -8.14 -3.82 19.84
C VAL A 20 -8.43 -4.35 18.44
N ASP A 21 -8.26 -3.49 17.43
CA ASP A 21 -8.49 -3.87 16.03
C ASP A 21 -7.28 -4.59 15.43
N ILE A 22 -7.33 -5.92 15.44
CA ILE A 22 -6.32 -6.79 14.80
C ILE A 22 -6.52 -6.94 13.28
N THR A 23 -7.66 -6.48 12.74
CA THR A 23 -8.02 -6.76 11.34
C THR A 23 -7.13 -6.00 10.36
N GLY A 24 -6.62 -4.82 10.73
CA GLY A 24 -5.66 -4.07 9.92
C GLY A 24 -4.36 -4.85 9.66
N ALA A 25 -3.83 -5.55 10.66
CA ALA A 25 -2.65 -6.41 10.49
C ALA A 25 -2.96 -7.63 9.63
N GLN A 26 -4.13 -8.26 9.85
CA GLN A 26 -4.59 -9.38 9.02
C GLN A 26 -4.78 -8.98 7.54
N MET A 27 -5.24 -7.76 7.29
CA MET A 27 -5.41 -7.19 5.95
C MET A 27 -4.07 -7.10 5.21
N VAL A 28 -3.01 -6.64 5.88
CA VAL A 28 -1.65 -6.58 5.31
C VAL A 28 -1.10 -7.99 5.09
N LEU A 29 -1.25 -8.87 6.09
CA LEU A 29 -0.82 -10.25 6.02
C LEU A 29 -1.47 -10.99 4.84
N LEU A 30 -2.77 -10.81 4.63
CA LEU A 30 -3.49 -11.44 3.53
C LEU A 30 -2.90 -11.08 2.17
N MET A 31 -2.53 -9.82 1.94
CA MET A 31 -1.90 -9.40 0.68
C MET A 31 -0.58 -10.15 0.47
N LYS A 32 0.27 -10.21 1.50
CA LYS A 32 1.56 -10.92 1.46
C LYS A 32 1.41 -12.41 1.18
N LEU A 33 0.47 -13.07 1.86
CA LEU A 33 0.23 -14.51 1.72
C LEU A 33 -0.37 -14.86 0.35
N SER A 34 -1.38 -14.09 -0.09
CA SER A 34 -2.01 -14.34 -1.39
C SER A 34 -1.06 -14.05 -2.55
N ALA A 35 -0.26 -12.99 -2.48
CA ALA A 35 0.78 -12.71 -3.47
C ALA A 35 1.83 -13.82 -3.50
N PHE A 36 2.27 -14.32 -2.34
CA PHE A 36 3.18 -15.45 -2.25
C PHE A 36 2.63 -16.71 -2.96
N CYS A 37 1.39 -17.11 -2.66
CA CYS A 37 0.74 -18.26 -3.33
C CYS A 37 0.70 -18.08 -4.85
N TRP A 38 0.36 -16.89 -5.33
CA TRP A 38 0.37 -16.60 -6.76
C TRP A 38 1.77 -16.63 -7.38
N ASN A 39 2.77 -16.11 -6.68
CA ASN A 39 4.15 -16.13 -7.15
C ASN A 39 4.69 -17.57 -7.23
N VAL A 40 4.32 -18.45 -6.30
CA VAL A 40 4.61 -19.90 -6.38
C VAL A 40 3.92 -20.54 -7.58
N ALA A 41 2.62 -20.25 -7.78
CA ALA A 41 1.86 -20.78 -8.91
C ALA A 41 2.46 -20.33 -10.26
N ASP A 42 2.86 -19.06 -10.38
CA ASP A 42 3.53 -18.53 -11.57
C ASP A 42 4.89 -19.20 -11.80
N GLY A 43 5.56 -19.66 -10.74
CA GLY A 43 6.83 -20.40 -10.82
C GLY A 43 6.71 -21.76 -11.50
N GLN A 44 5.49 -22.31 -11.58
CA GLN A 44 5.21 -23.59 -12.22
C GLN A 44 4.84 -23.46 -13.71
N LEU A 45 4.73 -22.23 -14.22
CA LEU A 45 4.31 -21.96 -15.59
C LEU A 45 5.51 -21.66 -16.52
N PRO A 46 5.42 -22.01 -17.81
CA PRO A 46 6.37 -21.57 -18.84
C PRO A 46 6.48 -20.03 -18.91
N GLN A 47 7.70 -19.52 -19.14
CA GLN A 47 7.96 -18.06 -19.06
C GLN A 47 7.22 -17.25 -20.12
N ASP A 48 6.99 -17.83 -21.29
CA ASP A 48 6.28 -17.25 -22.42
C ASP A 48 4.79 -17.00 -22.11
N GLN A 49 4.25 -17.67 -21.09
CA GLN A 49 2.88 -17.46 -20.61
C GLN A 49 2.76 -16.40 -19.51
N LEU A 50 3.88 -15.85 -19.04
CA LEU A 50 3.94 -14.90 -17.94
C LEU A 50 4.12 -13.47 -18.46
N SER A 51 3.44 -12.53 -17.82
CA SER A 51 3.78 -11.10 -17.96
C SER A 51 5.13 -10.80 -17.31
N ASP A 52 5.76 -9.67 -17.67
CA ASP A 52 7.07 -9.31 -17.12
C ASP A 52 7.03 -9.11 -15.60
N PHE A 53 5.92 -8.59 -15.07
CA PHE A 53 5.70 -8.49 -13.63
C PHE A 53 5.73 -9.87 -12.94
N GLN A 54 5.10 -10.88 -13.55
CA GLN A 54 5.06 -12.25 -13.04
C GLN A 54 6.43 -12.92 -13.17
N LYS A 55 7.13 -12.74 -14.30
CA LYS A 55 8.49 -13.27 -14.49
C LYS A 55 9.45 -12.78 -13.41
N GLU A 56 9.37 -11.50 -13.04
CA GLU A 56 10.24 -10.90 -12.02
C GLU A 56 9.99 -11.46 -10.61
N ARG A 57 8.75 -11.89 -10.31
CA ARG A 57 8.30 -12.23 -8.96
C ARG A 57 8.03 -13.69 -8.71
N ARG A 58 7.96 -14.50 -9.76
CA ARG A 58 7.69 -15.94 -9.64
C ARG A 58 8.71 -16.64 -8.74
N LEU A 59 8.24 -17.66 -8.03
CA LEU A 59 9.05 -18.49 -7.16
C LEU A 59 9.11 -19.89 -7.74
N VAL A 60 10.20 -20.19 -8.45
CA VAL A 60 10.45 -21.53 -9.01
C VAL A 60 10.75 -22.53 -7.89
N GLU A 61 11.48 -22.07 -6.87
CA GLU A 61 11.81 -22.84 -5.67
C GLU A 61 11.18 -22.20 -4.43
N LEU A 62 10.61 -23.06 -3.58
CA LEU A 62 10.08 -22.65 -2.29
C LEU A 62 11.21 -22.21 -1.37
N PRO A 63 11.03 -21.12 -0.59
CA PRO A 63 12.00 -20.72 0.41
C PRO A 63 12.07 -21.71 1.58
N SER A 64 13.14 -21.59 2.36
CA SER A 64 13.20 -22.25 3.67
C SER A 64 12.07 -21.77 4.59
N LEU A 65 11.71 -22.59 5.57
CA LEU A 65 10.70 -22.19 6.57
C LEU A 65 11.11 -20.92 7.34
N LEU A 66 12.42 -20.76 7.59
CA LEU A 66 12.96 -19.59 8.27
C LEU A 66 12.76 -18.32 7.43
N ASP A 67 13.14 -18.35 6.15
CA ASP A 67 13.00 -17.17 5.27
C ASP A 67 11.54 -16.82 5.06
N TYR A 68 10.68 -17.82 4.86
CA TYR A 68 9.24 -17.63 4.75
C TYR A 68 8.65 -16.98 6.01
N THR A 69 9.00 -17.49 7.18
CA THR A 69 8.51 -16.95 8.46
C THR A 69 9.04 -15.53 8.70
N GLY A 70 10.31 -15.27 8.36
CA GLY A 70 10.90 -13.92 8.40
C GLY A 70 10.20 -12.94 7.46
N TYR A 71 9.85 -13.38 6.25
CA TYR A 71 9.03 -12.59 5.33
C TYR A 71 7.67 -12.26 5.93
N VAL A 72 6.94 -13.27 6.41
CA VAL A 72 5.60 -13.10 7.00
C VAL A 72 5.66 -12.11 8.17
N LEU A 73 6.62 -12.30 9.07
CA LEU A 73 6.79 -11.54 10.31
C LEU A 73 7.69 -10.32 10.19
N PHE A 74 8.02 -9.87 8.98
CA PHE A 74 8.92 -8.74 8.77
C PHE A 74 8.46 -7.50 9.55
N PHE A 75 9.15 -7.23 10.65
CA PHE A 75 8.70 -6.35 11.72
C PHE A 75 8.30 -4.93 11.25
N PRO A 76 9.10 -4.24 10.40
CA PRO A 76 8.73 -2.91 9.95
C PRO A 76 7.33 -2.85 9.33
N ALA A 77 6.95 -3.84 8.53
CA ALA A 77 5.70 -3.83 7.78
C ALA A 77 4.65 -4.82 8.31
N LEU A 78 4.79 -5.30 9.55
CA LEU A 78 3.92 -6.36 10.09
C LEU A 78 2.49 -5.88 10.33
N LEU A 79 2.33 -4.70 10.93
CA LEU A 79 1.03 -4.23 11.44
C LEU A 79 0.25 -3.40 10.41
N VAL A 80 0.89 -2.43 9.77
CA VAL A 80 0.20 -1.42 8.93
C VAL A 80 0.66 -1.47 7.46
N GLY A 81 1.52 -2.43 7.12
CA GLY A 81 2.15 -2.53 5.81
C GLY A 81 3.25 -1.47 5.65
N PRO A 82 3.87 -1.35 4.48
CA PRO A 82 3.37 -1.81 3.18
C PRO A 82 3.49 -3.32 2.96
N ALA A 83 2.58 -3.89 2.18
CA ALA A 83 2.78 -5.23 1.63
C ALA A 83 3.82 -5.20 0.50
N PHE A 84 4.58 -6.27 0.36
CA PHE A 84 5.60 -6.46 -0.67
C PHE A 84 5.73 -7.95 -0.99
N ASP A 85 6.39 -8.28 -2.10
CA ASP A 85 6.55 -9.65 -2.55
C ASP A 85 7.73 -10.36 -1.89
N PHE A 86 7.60 -11.67 -1.68
CA PHE A 86 8.71 -12.49 -1.22
C PHE A 86 9.92 -12.44 -2.15
N ALA A 87 9.73 -12.23 -3.46
CA ALA A 87 10.84 -12.08 -4.40
C ALA A 87 11.74 -10.87 -4.07
N ASP A 88 11.14 -9.75 -3.66
CA ASP A 88 11.90 -8.59 -3.18
C ASP A 88 12.58 -8.88 -1.83
N TYR A 89 11.88 -9.61 -0.95
CA TYR A 89 12.44 -10.04 0.34
C TYR A 89 13.66 -10.95 0.17
N ARG A 90 13.63 -11.89 -0.79
CA ARG A 90 14.74 -12.79 -1.11
C ARG A 90 15.96 -12.00 -1.58
N LYS A 91 15.76 -11.07 -2.52
CA LYS A 91 16.83 -10.19 -3.02
C LYS A 91 17.41 -9.27 -1.92
N TRP A 92 16.62 -8.97 -0.90
CA TRP A 92 17.08 -8.24 0.27
C TRP A 92 17.92 -9.11 1.20
N LEU A 93 17.51 -10.36 1.46
CA LEU A 93 18.25 -11.32 2.28
C LEU A 93 19.62 -11.65 1.70
N ASP A 94 19.69 -11.96 0.40
CA ASP A 94 20.94 -12.27 -0.29
C ASP A 94 21.73 -11.02 -0.72
N THR A 95 21.17 -9.83 -0.47
CA THR A 95 21.72 -8.51 -0.79
C THR A 95 21.90 -8.20 -2.29
N SER A 96 21.41 -9.06 -3.19
CA SER A 96 21.48 -8.85 -4.64
C SER A 96 20.69 -7.63 -5.10
N MET A 97 19.66 -7.20 -4.34
CA MET A 97 18.92 -5.98 -4.68
C MET A 97 19.79 -4.73 -4.66
N PHE A 98 20.95 -4.75 -3.98
CA PHE A 98 21.86 -3.60 -3.85
C PHE A 98 22.99 -3.62 -4.89
N ASP A 99 23.04 -4.62 -5.76
CA ASP A 99 24.03 -4.66 -6.83
C ASP A 99 23.78 -3.51 -7.82
N LEU A 100 24.87 -2.88 -8.25
CA LEU A 100 24.78 -1.76 -9.18
C LEU A 100 24.48 -2.27 -10.59
N PRO A 101 23.53 -1.65 -11.31
CA PRO A 101 23.35 -1.93 -12.73
C PRO A 101 24.68 -1.72 -13.47
N PRO A 102 25.00 -2.52 -14.50
CA PRO A 102 26.26 -2.39 -15.26
C PRO A 102 26.48 -1.00 -15.89
N GLN A 103 25.40 -0.23 -16.09
CA GLN A 103 25.46 1.11 -16.67
C GLN A 103 25.83 2.20 -15.66
N VAL A 104 25.87 1.90 -14.36
CA VAL A 104 26.22 2.87 -13.31
C VAL A 104 27.72 2.81 -13.08
N ASP A 105 28.40 3.94 -13.31
CA ASP A 105 29.82 4.10 -13.01
C ASP A 105 30.10 3.70 -11.55
N PRO A 106 31.05 2.79 -11.28
CA PRO A 106 31.48 2.43 -9.93
C PRO A 106 31.84 3.62 -9.02
N SER A 107 32.29 4.74 -9.60
CA SER A 107 32.57 5.97 -8.87
C SER A 107 31.31 6.60 -8.24
N LYS A 108 30.13 6.33 -8.80
CA LYS A 108 28.82 6.79 -8.32
C LYS A 108 28.17 5.81 -7.34
N LYS A 109 28.92 4.82 -6.84
CA LYS A 109 28.43 3.86 -5.85
C LYS A 109 27.94 4.61 -4.60
N PRO A 110 26.71 4.34 -4.12
CA PRO A 110 26.21 4.96 -2.91
C PRO A 110 27.14 4.69 -1.74
N PRO A 111 27.33 5.68 -0.85
CA PRO A 111 28.16 5.48 0.33
C PRO A 111 27.53 4.39 1.20
N VAL A 112 28.33 3.37 1.52
CA VAL A 112 27.97 2.32 2.47
C VAL A 112 28.59 2.60 3.84
N ARG A 113 28.10 1.94 4.88
CA ARG A 113 28.70 1.99 6.22
C ARG A 113 29.45 0.69 6.48
N MET A 114 30.74 0.79 6.79
CA MET A 114 31.61 -0.37 7.03
C MET A 114 31.58 -1.34 5.83
N LYS A 115 31.62 -2.65 6.08
CA LYS A 115 31.55 -3.71 5.08
C LYS A 115 30.12 -4.06 4.60
N ARG A 116 29.12 -3.22 4.88
CA ARG A 116 27.73 -3.50 4.49
C ARG A 116 27.52 -3.24 2.99
N ARG A 117 26.65 -4.03 2.35
CA ARG A 117 26.20 -3.79 0.96
C ARG A 117 25.05 -2.78 0.86
N ILE A 118 24.29 -2.59 1.94
CA ILE A 118 23.15 -1.66 2.00
C ILE A 118 23.66 -0.19 1.99
N PRO A 119 23.18 0.66 1.07
CA PRO A 119 23.47 2.10 1.07
C PRO A 119 23.03 2.79 2.37
N ARG A 120 23.66 3.93 2.70
CA ARG A 120 23.25 4.74 3.86
C ARG A 120 21.79 5.19 3.75
N SER A 121 20.94 4.64 4.62
CA SER A 121 19.49 4.88 4.64
C SER A 121 19.01 5.74 5.82
N GLY A 122 19.91 6.10 6.75
CA GLY A 122 19.54 6.80 7.99
C GLY A 122 18.88 8.16 7.75
N THR A 123 19.46 9.00 6.89
CA THR A 123 18.90 10.33 6.55
C THR A 123 17.53 10.25 5.88
N PRO A 124 17.32 9.47 4.80
CA PRO A 124 15.97 9.36 4.20
C PRO A 124 14.95 8.72 5.15
N ALA A 125 15.36 7.75 5.98
CA ALA A 125 14.49 7.19 7.01
C ALA A 125 14.08 8.23 8.05
N ALA A 126 15.03 9.04 8.55
CA ALA A 126 14.77 10.11 9.50
C ALA A 126 13.82 11.18 8.93
N TRP A 127 13.98 11.55 7.65
CA TRP A 127 13.06 12.46 6.97
C TRP A 127 11.64 11.89 6.88
N LYS A 128 11.50 10.60 6.54
CA LYS A 128 10.19 9.93 6.53
C LYS A 128 9.57 9.85 7.92
N ALA A 129 10.37 9.60 8.94
CA ALA A 129 9.92 9.61 10.33
C ALA A 129 9.44 11.01 10.77
N ALA A 130 10.24 12.06 10.50
CA ALA A 130 9.88 13.44 10.80
C ALA A 130 8.60 13.88 10.07
N SER A 131 8.49 13.57 8.77
CA SER A 131 7.26 13.79 7.99
C SER A 131 6.07 13.05 8.59
N GLY A 132 6.24 11.78 8.96
CA GLY A 132 5.20 10.97 9.55
C GLY A 132 4.69 11.54 10.88
N LEU A 133 5.61 11.94 11.77
CA LEU A 133 5.26 12.62 13.03
C LEU A 133 4.56 13.96 12.78
N GLY A 134 5.01 14.73 11.78
CA GLY A 134 4.34 15.98 11.38
C GLY A 134 2.88 15.75 10.97
N TRP A 135 2.61 14.73 10.15
CA TRP A 135 1.23 14.37 9.77
C TRP A 135 0.38 13.89 10.94
N ILE A 136 0.95 13.11 11.87
CA ILE A 136 0.25 12.71 13.10
C ILE A 136 -0.07 13.91 13.98
N GLY A 137 0.88 14.82 14.18
CA GLY A 137 0.66 16.06 14.93
C GLY A 137 -0.46 16.91 14.31
N LEU A 138 -0.45 17.07 12.98
CA LEU A 138 -1.50 17.78 12.27
C LEU A 138 -2.86 17.07 12.36
N PHE A 139 -2.89 15.73 12.29
CA PHE A 139 -4.09 14.94 12.52
C PHE A 139 -4.66 15.18 13.92
N MET A 140 -3.83 15.12 14.96
CA MET A 140 -4.25 15.36 16.34
C MET A 140 -4.85 16.75 16.50
N PHE A 141 -4.20 17.78 15.94
CA PHE A 141 -4.71 19.15 15.96
C PHE A 141 -6.06 19.26 15.23
N LEU A 142 -6.13 18.83 13.96
CA LEU A 142 -7.33 19.01 13.15
C LEU A 142 -8.49 18.11 13.57
N SER A 143 -8.23 16.93 14.14
CA SER A 143 -9.30 16.03 14.62
C SER A 143 -10.08 16.60 15.81
N ALA A 144 -9.49 17.52 16.58
CA ALA A 144 -10.21 18.27 17.61
C ALA A 144 -11.20 19.29 17.01
N HIS A 145 -10.93 19.80 15.81
CA HIS A 145 -11.74 20.81 15.13
C HIS A 145 -12.71 20.23 14.10
N TYR A 146 -12.33 19.12 13.46
CA TYR A 146 -13.09 18.43 12.41
C TYR A 146 -13.29 16.94 12.76
N PRO A 147 -13.94 16.62 13.90
CA PRO A 147 -14.19 15.24 14.27
C PRO A 147 -15.23 14.60 13.34
N ILE A 148 -15.03 13.32 13.00
CA ILE A 148 -15.92 12.60 12.08
C ILE A 148 -17.37 12.53 12.60
N THR A 149 -17.55 12.50 13.91
CA THR A 149 -18.85 12.48 14.59
C THR A 149 -19.66 13.75 14.37
N TYR A 150 -19.02 14.86 13.99
CA TYR A 150 -19.74 16.10 13.68
C TYR A 150 -20.55 16.00 12.38
N LEU A 151 -20.16 15.11 11.45
CA LEU A 151 -20.89 14.92 10.19
C LEU A 151 -22.30 14.34 10.39
N THR A 152 -22.54 13.68 11.52
CA THR A 152 -23.85 13.14 11.89
C THR A 152 -24.57 13.99 12.95
N SER A 153 -23.97 15.12 13.36
CA SER A 153 -24.59 16.03 14.33
C SER A 153 -25.70 16.85 13.68
N PRO A 154 -26.86 17.04 14.35
CA PRO A 154 -27.89 17.96 13.89
C PRO A 154 -27.35 19.38 13.65
N SER A 155 -26.38 19.82 14.46
CA SER A 155 -25.74 21.15 14.38
C SER A 155 -25.02 21.41 13.05
N LEU A 156 -24.72 20.36 12.26
CA LEU A 156 -24.18 20.53 10.92
C LEU A 156 -25.17 21.29 10.02
N MET A 157 -26.48 21.12 10.26
CA MET A 157 -27.54 21.73 9.45
C MET A 157 -27.69 23.23 9.69
N ASP A 158 -27.10 23.76 10.76
CA ASP A 158 -27.09 25.20 11.05
C ASP A 158 -26.14 25.97 10.12
N HIS A 159 -25.22 25.26 9.45
CA HIS A 159 -24.29 25.86 8.49
C HIS A 159 -24.92 26.03 7.12
N SER A 160 -24.47 27.07 6.40
CA SER A 160 -24.78 27.25 4.99
C SER A 160 -24.36 26.02 4.16
N PHE A 161 -24.89 25.89 2.93
CA PHE A 161 -24.46 24.82 2.03
C PHE A 161 -22.93 24.77 1.85
N PHE A 162 -22.30 25.92 1.61
CA PHE A 162 -20.84 26.00 1.46
C PHE A 162 -20.10 25.67 2.76
N GLY A 163 -20.64 26.08 3.92
CA GLY A 163 -20.10 25.70 5.22
C GLY A 163 -20.08 24.18 5.41
N ARG A 164 -21.18 23.51 5.08
CA ARG A 164 -21.29 22.05 5.14
C ARG A 164 -20.32 21.34 4.19
N VAL A 165 -20.17 21.85 2.97
CA VAL A 165 -19.19 21.31 1.99
C VAL A 165 -17.77 21.47 2.52
N TRP A 166 -17.42 22.62 3.07
CA TRP A 166 -16.11 22.87 3.67
C TRP A 166 -15.83 21.92 4.85
N ILE A 167 -16.78 21.79 5.77
CA ILE A 167 -16.67 20.88 6.92
C ILE A 167 -16.49 19.45 6.45
N LEU A 168 -17.28 18.98 5.48
CA LEU A 168 -17.14 17.64 4.90
C LEU A 168 -15.75 17.43 4.30
N HIS A 169 -15.25 18.41 3.54
CA HIS A 169 -13.91 18.36 2.96
C HIS A 169 -12.83 18.28 4.05
N MET A 170 -12.88 19.16 5.05
CA MET A 170 -11.89 19.23 6.13
C MET A 170 -11.92 17.99 7.01
N THR A 171 -13.08 17.43 7.31
CA THR A 171 -13.20 16.15 8.02
C THR A 171 -12.59 15.02 7.20
N GLY A 172 -12.84 14.98 5.88
CA GLY A 172 -12.22 14.02 4.97
C GLY A 172 -10.70 14.14 4.93
N LEU A 173 -10.17 15.37 4.80
CA LEU A 173 -8.73 15.66 4.84
C LEU A 173 -8.12 15.17 6.15
N THR A 174 -8.71 15.58 7.27
CA THR A 174 -8.27 15.18 8.62
C THR A 174 -8.23 13.67 8.77
N ALA A 175 -9.27 12.96 8.30
CA ALA A 175 -9.31 11.50 8.34
C ALA A 175 -8.18 10.83 7.55
N ARG A 176 -7.68 11.46 6.47
CA ARG A 176 -6.54 10.95 5.68
C ARG A 176 -5.19 11.14 6.37
N LEU A 177 -5.01 12.24 7.11
CA LEU A 177 -3.72 12.60 7.71
C LEU A 177 -3.13 11.51 8.62
N LYS A 178 -3.97 10.80 9.38
CA LYS A 178 -3.49 9.67 10.21
C LYS A 178 -2.82 8.57 9.38
N TYR A 179 -3.34 8.30 8.18
CA TYR A 179 -2.75 7.34 7.25
C TYR A 179 -1.46 7.87 6.64
N TYR A 180 -1.39 9.18 6.32
CA TYR A 180 -0.16 9.81 5.85
C TYR A 180 0.94 9.68 6.89
N GLY A 181 0.61 9.90 8.16
CA GLY A 181 1.53 9.74 9.28
C GLY A 181 2.02 8.31 9.45
N VAL A 182 1.10 7.37 9.69
CA VAL A 182 1.46 5.98 9.98
C VAL A 182 2.18 5.32 8.79
N TRP A 183 1.73 5.52 7.54
CA TRP A 183 2.42 4.95 6.39
C TRP A 183 3.77 5.59 6.11
N SER A 184 3.96 6.89 6.39
CA SER A 184 5.28 7.52 6.28
C SER A 184 6.26 6.98 7.33
N LEU A 185 5.78 6.76 8.57
CA LEU A 185 6.59 6.16 9.64
C LEU A 185 7.03 4.75 9.25
N THR A 186 6.11 3.93 8.76
CA THR A 186 6.45 2.57 8.36
C THR A 186 7.35 2.51 7.14
N GLU A 187 7.13 3.37 6.14
CA GLU A 187 8.04 3.52 5.00
C GLU A 187 9.45 3.90 5.49
N GLY A 188 9.56 4.82 6.44
CA GLY A 188 10.83 5.17 7.09
C GLY A 188 11.51 3.97 7.75
N ALA A 189 10.76 3.12 8.46
CA ALA A 189 11.29 1.89 9.06
C ALA A 189 11.76 0.88 8.01
N CYS A 190 11.04 0.72 6.91
CA CYS A 190 11.44 -0.12 5.78
C CYS A 190 12.70 0.40 5.06
N ILE A 191 12.82 1.72 4.92
CA ILE A 191 14.02 2.38 4.38
C ILE A 191 15.20 2.13 5.32
N LEU A 192 15.01 2.30 6.62
CA LEU A 192 16.05 2.06 7.61
C LEU A 192 16.56 0.61 7.57
N ALA A 193 15.65 -0.35 7.38
CA ALA A 193 15.97 -1.77 7.18
C ALA A 193 16.63 -2.09 5.82
N GLY A 194 16.63 -1.14 4.87
CA GLY A 194 17.23 -1.28 3.54
C GLY A 194 16.26 -1.80 2.46
N LEU A 195 15.11 -2.35 2.83
CA LEU A 195 14.13 -2.92 1.89
C LEU A 195 13.40 -1.84 1.06
N GLY A 196 13.48 -0.57 1.45
CA GLY A 196 12.99 0.56 0.67
C GLY A 196 13.83 0.90 -0.58
N TYR A 197 15.03 0.33 -0.74
CA TYR A 197 15.94 0.63 -1.84
C TYR A 197 15.34 0.29 -3.21
N ASN A 198 15.43 1.24 -4.14
CA ASN A 198 14.91 1.10 -5.49
C ASN A 198 15.91 1.55 -6.57
N GLY A 199 17.17 1.17 -6.40
CA GLY A 199 18.22 1.46 -7.38
C GLY A 199 18.83 2.85 -7.23
N VAL A 200 19.71 3.16 -8.18
CA VAL A 200 20.47 4.40 -8.27
C VAL A 200 20.21 5.03 -9.62
N ASP A 201 19.94 6.33 -9.61
CA ASP A 201 19.83 7.11 -10.84
C ASP A 201 21.20 7.16 -11.56
N PRO A 202 21.31 6.69 -12.81
CA PRO A 202 22.62 6.60 -13.49
C PRO A 202 23.28 7.96 -13.76
N VAL A 203 22.48 9.02 -13.88
CA VAL A 203 22.95 10.37 -14.21
C VAL A 203 23.46 11.06 -12.95
N THR A 204 22.61 11.12 -11.92
CA THR A 204 22.83 11.89 -10.68
C THR A 204 23.49 11.09 -9.56
N GLY A 205 23.52 9.76 -9.64
CA GLY A 205 24.02 8.88 -8.56
C GLY A 205 23.11 8.85 -7.32
N LYS A 206 21.91 9.44 -7.38
CA LYS A 206 20.99 9.49 -6.24
C LYS A 206 20.32 8.14 -6.04
N VAL A 207 20.31 7.67 -4.80
CA VAL A 207 19.59 6.45 -4.39
C VAL A 207 18.09 6.75 -4.31
N SER A 208 17.28 5.89 -4.93
CA SER A 208 15.84 5.91 -4.73
C SER A 208 15.44 5.02 -3.56
N TRP A 209 14.54 5.53 -2.71
CA TRP A 209 14.07 4.85 -1.49
C TRP A 209 12.55 4.58 -1.52
N ASN A 210 11.97 4.53 -2.72
CA ASN A 210 10.52 4.46 -2.92
C ASN A 210 9.97 3.07 -3.24
N ARG A 211 10.77 1.99 -3.12
CA ARG A 211 10.29 0.61 -3.44
C ARG A 211 9.04 0.25 -2.65
N LEU A 212 9.04 0.64 -1.38
CA LEU A 212 7.96 0.39 -0.43
C LEU A 212 7.17 1.65 -0.10
N GLN A 213 7.16 2.64 -0.99
CA GLN A 213 6.33 3.82 -0.80
C GLN A 213 4.86 3.41 -0.81
N ASN A 214 4.14 3.66 0.29
CA ASN A 214 2.71 3.31 0.37
C ASN A 214 1.79 4.50 0.14
N ILE A 215 2.32 5.72 0.21
CA ILE A 215 1.53 6.95 0.13
C ILE A 215 2.33 8.09 -0.49
N ASN A 216 1.64 8.92 -1.28
CA ASN A 216 2.13 10.21 -1.73
C ASN A 216 1.09 11.29 -1.38
N PRO A 217 1.18 11.94 -0.20
CA PRO A 217 0.17 12.90 0.27
C PRO A 217 -0.15 14.00 -0.75
N TRP A 218 0.88 14.63 -1.33
CA TRP A 218 0.68 15.67 -2.34
C TRP A 218 0.01 15.13 -3.60
N GLY A 219 0.44 13.96 -4.08
CA GLY A 219 -0.19 13.32 -5.23
C GLY A 219 -1.66 12.91 -4.98
N VAL A 220 -2.05 12.70 -3.72
CA VAL A 220 -3.45 12.47 -3.34
C VAL A 220 -4.24 13.79 -3.33
N GLU A 221 -3.74 14.81 -2.64
CA GLU A 221 -4.46 16.07 -2.44
C GLU A 221 -4.51 16.95 -3.71
N THR A 222 -3.55 16.81 -4.62
CA THR A 222 -3.54 17.55 -5.90
C THR A 222 -4.03 16.70 -7.08
N ALA A 223 -4.62 15.52 -6.83
CA ALA A 223 -5.09 14.64 -7.89
C ALA A 223 -6.23 15.28 -8.69
N GLN A 224 -6.09 15.34 -10.01
CA GLN A 224 -7.12 15.91 -10.90
C GLN A 224 -8.20 14.90 -11.30
N ASN A 225 -8.04 13.62 -10.98
CA ASN A 225 -9.02 12.58 -11.24
C ASN A 225 -8.84 11.39 -10.28
N THR A 226 -9.86 10.52 -10.22
CA THR A 226 -9.87 9.36 -9.31
C THR A 226 -8.76 8.35 -9.60
N ARG A 227 -8.32 8.23 -10.86
CA ARG A 227 -7.20 7.35 -11.20
C ARG A 227 -5.90 7.85 -10.58
N ALA A 228 -5.61 9.14 -10.70
CA ALA A 228 -4.45 9.78 -10.09
C ALA A 228 -4.51 9.70 -8.55
N TYR A 229 -5.69 9.92 -7.97
CA TYR A 229 -5.89 9.79 -6.52
C TYR A 229 -5.55 8.37 -6.04
N LEU A 230 -6.15 7.35 -6.64
CA LEU A 230 -5.94 5.94 -6.25
C LEU A 230 -4.51 5.46 -6.53
N ALA A 231 -3.83 6.02 -7.54
CA ALA A 231 -2.43 5.70 -7.81
C ALA A 231 -1.46 6.23 -6.73
N ASN A 232 -1.88 7.23 -5.95
CA ASN A 232 -1.07 7.83 -4.88
C ASN A 232 -1.50 7.38 -3.48
N TRP A 233 -2.70 6.82 -3.33
CA TRP A 233 -3.26 6.34 -2.06
C TRP A 233 -3.09 4.83 -1.90
N ASN A 234 -2.54 4.37 -0.77
CA ASN A 234 -2.37 2.94 -0.46
C ASN A 234 -1.77 2.15 -1.64
N ILE A 235 -0.61 2.62 -2.10
CA ILE A 235 0.00 2.25 -3.39
C ILE A 235 0.21 0.75 -3.49
N ASN A 236 0.71 0.09 -2.43
CA ASN A 236 1.00 -1.35 -2.48
C ASN A 236 -0.26 -2.20 -2.48
N THR A 237 -1.34 -1.77 -1.82
CA THR A 237 -2.65 -2.43 -1.95
C THR A 237 -3.21 -2.27 -3.35
N ASN A 238 -3.07 -1.11 -3.98
CA ASN A 238 -3.47 -0.91 -5.38
C ASN A 238 -2.66 -1.79 -6.34
N ASN A 239 -1.34 -1.90 -6.13
CA ASN A 239 -0.49 -2.82 -6.89
C ASN A 239 -0.90 -4.27 -6.68
N TRP A 240 -1.23 -4.66 -5.44
CA TRP A 240 -1.73 -6.01 -5.14
C TRP A 240 -3.04 -6.30 -5.86
N LEU A 241 -4.04 -5.41 -5.75
CA LEU A 241 -5.33 -5.52 -6.44
C LEU A 241 -5.14 -5.59 -7.96
N ARG A 242 -4.28 -4.76 -8.53
CA ARG A 242 -4.00 -4.75 -9.97
C ARG A 242 -3.40 -6.07 -10.44
N ASN A 243 -2.32 -6.51 -9.81
CA ASN A 243 -1.48 -7.60 -10.33
C ASN A 243 -1.94 -8.99 -9.88
N TYR A 244 -2.61 -9.10 -8.73
CA TYR A 244 -3.06 -10.38 -8.16
C TYR A 244 -4.56 -10.59 -8.21
N VAL A 245 -5.35 -9.58 -8.59
CA VAL A 245 -6.80 -9.70 -8.80
C VAL A 245 -7.18 -9.27 -10.21
N TYR A 246 -7.13 -7.96 -10.52
CA TYR A 246 -7.65 -7.36 -11.76
C TYR A 246 -7.12 -8.01 -13.04
N LEU A 247 -5.80 -8.15 -13.16
CA LEU A 247 -5.18 -8.76 -14.34
C LEU A 247 -5.40 -10.28 -14.38
N ARG A 248 -5.55 -10.94 -13.22
CA ARG A 248 -5.72 -12.40 -13.15
C ARG A 248 -7.15 -12.86 -13.42
N VAL A 249 -8.14 -12.07 -13.02
CA VAL A 249 -9.55 -12.33 -13.36
C VAL A 249 -9.88 -11.95 -14.80
N THR A 250 -8.95 -11.34 -15.52
CA THR A 250 -9.09 -11.04 -16.94
C THR A 250 -8.62 -12.26 -17.76
N PRO A 251 -9.45 -12.80 -18.66
CA PRO A 251 -9.05 -13.92 -19.51
C PRO A 251 -7.80 -13.61 -20.34
N LYS A 252 -6.93 -14.60 -20.52
CA LYS A 252 -5.71 -14.46 -21.35
C LYS A 252 -6.07 -13.93 -22.74
N GLY A 253 -5.30 -12.97 -23.24
CA GLY A 253 -5.49 -12.33 -24.54
C GLY A 253 -6.62 -11.29 -24.60
N LYS A 254 -7.35 -11.02 -23.50
CA LYS A 254 -8.39 -9.99 -23.46
C LYS A 254 -7.94 -8.78 -22.64
N LYS A 255 -8.44 -7.59 -23.02
CA LYS A 255 -8.28 -6.39 -22.22
C LYS A 255 -9.23 -6.44 -21.00
N PRO A 256 -8.77 -6.05 -19.80
CA PRO A 256 -9.63 -5.99 -18.62
C PRO A 256 -10.82 -5.04 -18.82
N GLY A 257 -12.03 -5.55 -18.61
CA GLY A 257 -13.28 -4.78 -18.77
C GLY A 257 -13.94 -4.39 -17.45
N PHE A 258 -15.22 -4.01 -17.53
CA PHE A 258 -16.04 -3.65 -16.36
C PHE A 258 -16.14 -4.79 -15.34
N ARG A 259 -16.35 -6.05 -15.79
CA ARG A 259 -16.42 -7.22 -14.91
C ARG A 259 -15.15 -7.40 -14.05
N ALA A 260 -13.97 -7.24 -14.65
CA ALA A 260 -12.70 -7.31 -13.92
C ALA A 260 -12.60 -6.19 -12.88
N SER A 261 -13.06 -4.98 -13.23
CA SER A 261 -13.09 -3.83 -12.31
C SER A 261 -14.02 -4.11 -11.13
N LEU A 262 -15.25 -4.58 -11.39
CA LEU A 262 -16.22 -4.91 -10.35
C LEU A 262 -15.72 -6.02 -9.40
N MET A 263 -15.12 -7.09 -9.93
CA MET A 263 -14.52 -8.14 -9.09
C MET A 263 -13.37 -7.62 -8.23
N THR A 264 -12.56 -6.72 -8.77
CA THR A 264 -11.42 -6.13 -8.06
C THR A 264 -11.89 -5.22 -6.92
N PHE A 265 -12.83 -4.31 -7.20
CA PHE A 265 -13.39 -3.44 -6.17
C PHE A 265 -14.27 -4.20 -5.17
N GLY A 266 -14.96 -5.26 -5.58
CA GLY A 266 -15.66 -6.17 -4.68
C GLY A 266 -14.70 -6.90 -3.74
N THR A 267 -13.55 -7.35 -4.25
CA THR A 267 -12.48 -7.92 -3.42
C THR A 267 -11.90 -6.89 -2.47
N SER A 268 -11.73 -5.63 -2.92
CA SER A 268 -11.31 -4.52 -2.06
C SER A 268 -12.32 -4.23 -0.95
N ALA A 269 -13.63 -4.23 -1.25
CA ALA A 269 -14.67 -4.06 -0.23
C ALA A 269 -14.62 -5.17 0.83
N LEU A 270 -14.57 -6.44 0.39
CA LEU A 270 -14.44 -7.59 1.29
C LEU A 270 -13.16 -7.52 2.14
N TRP A 271 -12.08 -7.00 1.58
CA TRP A 271 -10.82 -6.81 2.30
C TRP A 271 -10.96 -5.78 3.44
N HIS A 272 -11.72 -4.70 3.24
CA HIS A 272 -11.99 -3.68 4.27
C HIS A 272 -13.00 -4.11 5.34
N GLY A 273 -13.95 -5.00 5.01
CA GLY A 273 -14.90 -5.57 5.96
C GLY A 273 -16.34 -5.66 5.45
N PHE A 274 -17.31 -5.82 6.35
CA PHE A 274 -18.71 -6.11 6.01
C PHE A 274 -19.69 -4.95 6.27
N TYR A 275 -19.19 -3.78 6.67
CA TYR A 275 -20.04 -2.59 6.79
C TYR A 275 -20.53 -2.16 5.39
N PRO A 276 -21.84 -1.86 5.23
CA PRO A 276 -22.42 -1.50 3.92
C PRO A 276 -21.71 -0.32 3.23
N GLY A 277 -21.21 0.64 4.01
CA GLY A 277 -20.48 1.80 3.50
C GLY A 277 -19.24 1.45 2.66
N TYR A 278 -18.56 0.34 2.95
CA TYR A 278 -17.42 -0.11 2.14
C TYR A 278 -17.87 -0.51 0.73
N TYR A 279 -18.93 -1.32 0.62
CA TYR A 279 -19.44 -1.78 -0.66
C TYR A 279 -19.97 -0.61 -1.50
N LEU A 280 -20.72 0.30 -0.88
CA LEU A 280 -21.18 1.52 -1.55
C LEU A 280 -20.00 2.33 -2.09
N SER A 281 -18.96 2.54 -1.27
CA SER A 281 -17.78 3.32 -1.66
C SER A 281 -16.98 2.68 -2.79
N PHE A 282 -16.67 1.38 -2.71
CA PHE A 282 -15.82 0.71 -3.71
C PHE A 282 -16.57 0.39 -5.00
N ILE A 283 -17.86 0.07 -4.93
CA ILE A 283 -18.69 -0.08 -6.13
C ILE A 283 -18.79 1.26 -6.85
N LEU A 284 -19.08 2.35 -6.13
CA LEU A 284 -19.09 3.70 -6.70
C LEU A 284 -17.73 4.05 -7.33
N ALA A 285 -16.61 3.73 -6.66
CA ALA A 285 -15.28 3.93 -7.20
C ALA A 285 -15.05 3.15 -8.52
N SER A 286 -15.60 1.94 -8.66
CA SER A 286 -15.57 1.17 -9.92
C SER A 286 -16.29 1.88 -11.07
N PHE A 287 -17.47 2.46 -10.81
CA PHE A 287 -18.20 3.25 -11.79
C PHE A 287 -17.41 4.50 -12.19
N ILE A 288 -16.99 5.31 -11.21
CA ILE A 288 -16.23 6.55 -11.46
C ILE A 288 -14.95 6.25 -12.24
N GLN A 289 -14.21 5.20 -11.87
CA GLN A 289 -12.97 4.84 -12.56
C GLN A 289 -13.23 4.34 -13.99
N THR A 290 -14.39 3.74 -14.26
CA THR A 290 -14.79 3.35 -15.62
C THR A 290 -15.09 4.57 -16.47
N VAL A 291 -15.79 5.57 -15.94
CA VAL A 291 -16.06 6.84 -16.63
C VAL A 291 -14.76 7.64 -16.85
N ALA A 292 -13.84 7.63 -15.89
CA ALA A 292 -12.55 8.31 -16.03
C ALA A 292 -11.62 7.68 -17.09
N LYS A 293 -12.01 6.57 -17.74
CA LYS A 293 -11.28 5.99 -18.89
C LYS A 293 -11.79 6.51 -20.24
N THR A 294 -12.95 7.15 -20.26
CA THR A 294 -13.61 7.64 -21.48
C THR A 294 -13.45 9.15 -21.70
N ILE A 295 -12.81 9.84 -20.75
CA ILE A 295 -12.45 11.26 -20.78
C ILE A 295 -10.92 11.32 -20.81
#